data_AF-A0A2H0TMZ1-F1
#
_entry.id   AF-A0A2H0TMZ1-F1
#
_cell.length_a   1.000
_cell.length_b   1.000
_cell.length_c   1.000
_cell.angle_alpha   90.00
_cell.angle_beta   90.00
_cell.angle_gamma   90.00
#
_symmetry.space_group_name_H-M   'P 1'
#
loop_
_entity.id
_entity.type
_entity.pdbx_description
1 polymer ?
#
loop_
_entity_poly.entity_id
_entity_poly.type
_entity_poly.pdbx_seq_one_letter_code
_entity_poly.pdbx_strand_id
1 'polypeptide(L)'
;MLGKSNGQIRRYDYKNVEVEFWDTNVFLHKFSKYLRGLKRRKIIVITTGVIDELDCISKYSKNGVKRTAKKVINFLEKYFKGEQKLPAGCCFCLNTGNPKELSETVDDQIIRAAHREAQKYLEDRKVSVATLDRALSLKAIAFGVGSDYLPREKDKCSIKKKRCAHRQDFRALVGART
;
A
#
# COMPACT_ATOMS: atom_id res chain seq x y z
N MET A 1 24.66 -6.65 7.36
CA MET A 1 24.72 -5.34 8.06
C MET A 1 24.17 -4.29 7.13
N LEU A 2 22.89 -3.94 7.26
CA LEU A 2 22.31 -2.82 6.51
C LEU A 2 22.73 -1.54 7.22
N GLY A 3 23.48 -0.70 6.49
CA GLY A 3 24.03 0.53 7.02
C GLY A 3 22.93 1.42 7.61
N LYS A 4 23.20 1.96 8.80
CA LYS A 4 22.39 3.01 9.42
C LYS A 4 22.38 4.20 8.45
N SER A 5 21.37 4.29 7.60
CA SER A 5 21.07 5.55 6.91
C SER A 5 20.60 6.52 7.99
N ASN A 6 21.45 7.48 8.30
CA ASN A 6 21.18 8.61 9.19
C ASN A 6 19.74 9.06 9.03
N GLY A 7 19.00 9.08 10.13
CA GLY A 7 17.60 9.47 10.24
C GLY A 7 17.37 10.95 9.92
N GLN A 8 17.72 11.38 8.71
CA GLN A 8 17.10 12.54 8.10
C GLN A 8 15.69 12.13 7.69
N ILE A 9 14.76 12.27 8.64
CA ILE A 9 13.37 12.55 8.31
C ILE A 9 13.41 13.83 7.48
N ARG A 10 13.45 13.69 6.15
CA ARG A 10 13.27 14.84 5.26
C ARG A 10 11.91 15.43 5.62
N ARG A 11 11.92 16.64 6.19
CA ARG A 11 10.70 17.43 6.38
C ARG A 11 10.21 17.81 4.99
N TYR A 12 9.40 16.95 4.38
CA TYR A 12 8.69 17.29 3.17
C TYR A 12 7.66 18.37 3.52
N ASP A 13 7.51 19.38 2.67
CA ASP A 13 6.34 20.24 2.74
C ASP A 13 5.12 19.38 2.37
N TYR A 14 4.41 18.89 3.38
CA TYR A 14 3.29 17.96 3.25
C TYR A 14 2.07 18.60 2.58
N LYS A 15 2.07 19.92 2.36
CA LYS A 15 1.07 20.59 1.53
C LYS A 15 1.17 20.06 0.10
N ASN A 16 0.27 19.11 -0.20
CA ASN A 16 0.07 18.43 -1.50
C ASN A 16 0.90 17.17 -1.74
N VAL A 17 1.27 16.45 -0.69
CA VAL A 17 1.94 15.15 -0.80
C VAL A 17 1.00 14.03 -0.31
N GLU A 18 0.77 13.02 -1.14
CA GLU A 18 0.02 11.82 -0.78
C GLU A 18 0.98 10.80 -0.13
N VAL A 19 0.62 10.25 1.03
CA VAL A 19 1.38 9.20 1.74
C VAL A 19 0.62 7.89 1.58
N GLU A 20 1.25 6.90 0.96
CA GLU A 20 0.59 5.63 0.64
C GLU A 20 1.42 4.47 1.20
N PHE A 21 0.79 3.63 2.01
CA PHE A 21 1.39 2.42 2.57
C PHE A 21 1.09 1.24 1.65
N TRP A 22 2.13 0.57 1.16
CA TRP A 22 1.98 -0.56 0.24
C TRP A 22 2.20 -1.88 0.97
N ASP A 23 1.27 -2.82 0.77
CA ASP A 23 1.44 -4.21 1.21
C ASP A 23 2.32 -5.01 0.24
N THR A 24 2.69 -6.23 0.66
CA THR A 24 3.47 -7.17 -0.15
C THR A 24 2.77 -7.49 -1.48
N ASN A 25 1.44 -7.58 -1.51
CA ASN A 25 0.69 -7.91 -2.71
C ASN A 25 0.75 -6.80 -3.78
N VAL A 26 0.79 -5.52 -3.39
CA VAL A 26 0.97 -4.40 -4.32
C VAL A 26 2.32 -4.52 -5.01
N PHE A 27 3.38 -4.83 -4.26
CA PHE A 27 4.71 -5.08 -4.81
C PHE A 27 4.73 -6.28 -5.77
N LEU A 28 4.04 -7.37 -5.44
CA LEU A 28 4.08 -8.57 -6.26
C LEU A 28 3.22 -8.48 -7.53
N HIS A 29 2.13 -7.73 -7.49
CA HIS A 29 1.13 -7.76 -8.56
C HIS A 29 0.97 -6.44 -9.33
N LYS A 30 1.32 -5.30 -8.73
CA LYS A 30 1.03 -3.98 -9.30
C LYS A 30 2.26 -3.09 -9.43
N PHE A 31 3.41 -3.47 -8.88
CA PHE A 31 4.65 -2.68 -8.85
C PHE A 31 4.99 -1.96 -10.16
N SER A 32 5.19 -2.69 -11.27
CA SER A 32 5.57 -2.05 -12.54
C SER A 32 4.47 -1.18 -13.15
N LYS A 33 3.18 -1.46 -12.86
CA LYS A 33 2.06 -0.63 -13.33
C LYS A 33 1.96 0.64 -12.49
N TYR A 34 2.15 0.52 -11.18
CA TYR A 34 2.06 1.63 -10.24
C TYR A 34 3.22 2.59 -10.39
N LEU A 35 4.44 2.07 -10.48
CA LEU A 35 5.63 2.90 -10.73
C LEU A 35 5.50 3.75 -12.00
N ARG A 36 4.96 3.19 -13.09
CA ARG A 36 4.71 3.94 -14.34
C ARG A 36 3.57 4.96 -14.22
N GLY A 37 2.63 4.72 -13.29
CA GLY A 37 1.48 5.58 -13.05
C GLY A 37 1.72 6.71 -12.04
N LEU A 38 2.90 6.76 -11.41
CA LEU A 38 3.25 7.81 -10.46
C LEU A 38 3.38 9.17 -11.18
N LYS A 39 2.32 9.98 -11.09
CA LYS A 39 2.26 11.35 -11.65
C LYS A 39 2.13 12.45 -10.59
N ARG A 40 1.81 12.08 -9.35
CA ARG A 40 1.61 13.00 -8.22
C ARG A 40 2.77 12.90 -7.24
N ARG A 41 2.96 13.92 -6.40
CA ARG A 41 3.93 13.87 -5.30
C ARG A 41 3.49 12.82 -4.28
N LYS A 42 4.11 11.64 -4.31
CA LYS A 42 3.76 10.48 -3.47
C LYS A 42 4.92 10.01 -2.61
N ILE A 43 4.70 9.89 -1.31
CA ILE A 43 5.59 9.17 -0.40
C ILE A 43 5.04 7.76 -0.25
N ILE A 44 5.76 6.77 -0.76
CA ILE A 44 5.39 5.36 -0.60
C ILE A 44 6.12 4.82 0.63
N VAL A 45 5.36 4.43 1.64
CA VAL A 45 5.92 3.89 2.88
C VAL A 45 5.92 2.37 2.83
N ILE A 46 7.07 1.79 3.17
CA ILE A 46 7.29 0.34 3.23
C ILE A 46 7.62 -0.03 4.68
N THR A 47 6.84 -0.91 5.29
CA THR A 47 7.19 -1.46 6.62
C THR A 47 8.28 -2.51 6.49
N THR A 48 9.06 -2.71 7.54
CA THR A 48 10.08 -3.78 7.59
C THR A 48 9.47 -5.16 7.36
N GLY A 49 8.28 -5.44 7.93
CA GLY A 49 7.58 -6.70 7.68
C GLY A 49 7.31 -6.98 6.20
N VAL A 50 7.00 -5.96 5.39
CA VAL A 50 6.82 -6.12 3.94
C VAL A 50 8.15 -6.47 3.25
N ILE A 51 9.27 -5.89 3.70
CA ILE A 51 10.60 -6.24 3.17
C ILE A 51 10.96 -7.68 3.53
N ASP A 52 10.72 -8.08 4.77
CA ASP A 52 11.01 -9.44 5.25
C ASP A 52 10.16 -10.47 4.50
N GLU A 53 8.88 -10.18 4.27
CA GLU A 53 8.00 -11.04 3.45
C GLU A 53 8.50 -11.12 2.00
N LEU A 54 8.84 -9.99 1.38
CA LEU A 54 9.37 -9.99 0.01
C LEU A 54 10.68 -10.80 -0.08
N ASP A 55 11.58 -10.64 0.89
CA ASP A 55 12.84 -11.38 0.95
C ASP A 55 12.60 -12.89 1.10
N CYS A 56 11.72 -13.27 2.02
CA CYS A 56 11.28 -14.65 2.21
C CYS A 56 10.70 -15.24 0.92
N ILE A 57 9.80 -14.53 0.25
CA ILE A 57 9.22 -14.95 -1.03
C ILE A 57 10.29 -15.08 -2.12
N SER A 58 11.25 -14.16 -2.17
CA SER A 58 12.34 -14.18 -3.15
C SER A 58 13.25 -15.40 -3.02
N LYS A 59 13.40 -15.93 -1.80
CA LYS A 59 14.23 -17.09 -1.44
C LYS A 59 13.47 -18.39 -1.60
N TYR A 60 12.28 -18.48 -0.99
CA TYR A 60 11.61 -19.76 -0.72
C TYR A 60 10.37 -20.03 -1.59
N SER A 61 9.79 -19.02 -2.25
CA SER A 61 8.60 -19.23 -3.08
C SER A 61 8.92 -20.08 -4.33
N LYS A 62 7.95 -20.93 -4.72
CA LYS A 62 7.94 -21.65 -6.00
C LYS A 62 7.06 -20.85 -6.99
N ASN A 63 7.44 -20.76 -8.27
CA ASN A 63 6.72 -20.09 -9.38
C ASN A 63 7.08 -18.60 -9.64
N GLY A 64 6.36 -17.97 -10.59
CA GLY A 64 6.63 -16.64 -11.15
C GLY A 64 6.67 -15.50 -10.13
N VAL A 65 6.03 -15.66 -8.97
CA VAL A 65 6.02 -14.69 -7.86
C VAL A 65 7.42 -14.48 -7.28
N LYS A 66 8.25 -15.54 -7.25
CA LYS A 66 9.66 -15.49 -6.84
C LYS A 66 10.48 -14.52 -7.70
N ARG A 67 10.30 -14.57 -9.02
CA ARG A 67 11.01 -13.69 -9.96
C ARG A 67 10.60 -12.23 -9.75
N THR A 68 9.33 -11.97 -9.49
CA THR A 68 8.85 -10.62 -9.20
C THR A 68 9.39 -10.09 -7.87
N ALA A 69 9.35 -10.89 -6.80
CA ALA A 69 9.91 -10.51 -5.51
C ALA A 69 11.40 -10.13 -5.62
N LYS A 70 12.21 -10.94 -6.32
CA LYS A 70 13.62 -10.62 -6.61
C LYS A 70 13.79 -9.29 -7.36
N LYS A 71 12.96 -9.03 -8.36
CA LYS A 71 13.00 -7.76 -9.12
C LYS A 71 12.66 -6.57 -8.23
N VAL A 72 11.66 -6.71 -7.36
CA VAL A 72 11.27 -5.67 -6.40
C VAL A 72 12.40 -5.39 -5.43
N ILE A 73 12.99 -6.42 -4.80
CA ILE A 73 14.10 -6.25 -3.85
C ILE A 73 15.28 -5.58 -4.53
N ASN A 74 15.72 -6.09 -5.68
CA ASN A 74 16.83 -5.49 -6.42
C ASN A 74 16.56 -4.01 -6.77
N PHE A 75 15.31 -3.67 -7.11
CA PHE A 75 14.93 -2.28 -7.35
C PHE A 75 15.03 -1.44 -6.07
N LEU A 76 14.48 -1.92 -4.96
CA LEU A 76 14.49 -1.21 -3.67
C LEU A 76 15.92 -1.02 -3.16
N GLU A 77 16.78 -2.04 -3.26
CA GLU A 77 18.19 -1.94 -2.91
C GLU A 77 18.91 -0.87 -3.73
N LYS A 78 18.74 -0.88 -5.07
CA LYS A 78 19.31 0.16 -5.93
C LYS A 78 18.76 1.54 -5.61
N TYR A 79 17.47 1.64 -5.25
CA TYR A 79 16.85 2.90 -4.88
C TYR A 79 17.45 3.45 -3.58
N PHE A 80 17.57 2.63 -2.53
CA PHE A 80 18.16 3.06 -1.26
C PHE A 80 19.68 3.31 -1.35
N LYS A 81 20.37 2.71 -2.33
CA LYS A 81 21.76 3.04 -2.69
C LYS A 81 21.90 4.31 -3.54
N GLY A 82 20.79 4.89 -4.03
CA GLY A 82 20.80 6.07 -4.90
C GLY A 82 21.07 5.78 -6.39
N GLU A 83 21.18 4.51 -6.77
CA GLU A 83 21.41 4.05 -8.15
C GLU A 83 20.12 4.02 -8.99
N GLN A 84 18.96 3.99 -8.34
CA GLN A 84 17.65 4.00 -8.96
C GLN A 84 16.84 5.20 -8.48
N LYS A 85 16.20 5.92 -9.41
CA LYS A 85 15.36 7.08 -9.10
C LYS A 85 13.89 6.79 -9.38
N LEU A 86 13.03 7.46 -8.62
CA LEU A 86 11.60 7.57 -8.89
C LEU A 86 11.30 8.86 -9.67
N PRO A 87 10.09 8.99 -10.24
CA PRO A 87 9.62 10.26 -10.79
C PRO A 87 9.76 11.42 -9.79
N ALA A 88 9.96 12.64 -10.30
CA ALA A 88 10.18 13.81 -9.47
C ALA A 88 9.04 14.02 -8.46
N GLY A 89 9.40 14.23 -7.19
CA GLY A 89 8.44 14.40 -6.09
C GLY A 89 7.88 13.09 -5.53
N CYS A 90 8.34 11.92 -5.99
CA CYS A 90 8.03 10.63 -5.39
C CYS A 90 9.24 10.07 -4.62
N CYS A 91 9.00 9.42 -3.48
CA CYS A 91 10.05 8.72 -2.74
C CYS A 91 9.54 7.47 -2.02
N PHE A 92 10.39 6.46 -1.87
CA PHE A 92 10.18 5.40 -0.88
C PHE A 92 10.75 5.80 0.48
N CYS A 93 10.01 5.47 1.55
CA CYS A 93 10.42 5.63 2.94
C CYS A 93 10.28 4.29 3.67
N LEU A 94 11.28 3.94 4.48
CA LEU A 94 11.23 2.76 5.33
C LEU A 94 10.63 3.11 6.69
N ASN A 95 9.61 2.37 7.09
CA ASN A 95 9.12 2.40 8.45
C ASN A 95 9.65 1.17 9.19
N THR A 96 10.64 1.40 10.06
CA THR A 96 11.31 0.33 10.80
C THR A 96 10.55 -0.17 12.03
N GLY A 97 9.32 0.31 12.25
CA GLY A 97 8.52 -0.08 13.41
C GLY A 97 9.19 0.26 14.75
N ASN A 98 8.58 -0.21 15.84
CA ASN A 98 9.24 -0.31 17.14
C ASN A 98 9.55 -1.79 17.35
N PRO A 99 10.80 -2.20 17.63
CA PRO A 99 11.21 -3.60 17.68
C PRO A 99 10.64 -4.40 18.87
N LYS A 100 9.71 -3.84 19.65
CA LYS A 100 9.25 -4.40 20.92
C LYS A 100 8.06 -5.35 20.82
N GLU A 101 7.44 -5.52 19.67
CA GLU A 101 6.29 -6.41 19.51
C GLU A 101 6.59 -7.51 18.48
N LEU A 102 7.04 -8.66 18.99
CA LEU A 102 7.37 -9.85 18.20
C LEU A 102 6.14 -10.63 17.69
N SER A 103 4.92 -10.19 18.04
CA SER A 103 3.65 -10.85 17.70
C SER A 103 2.83 -10.13 16.63
N GLU A 104 3.33 -9.04 16.05
CA GLU A 104 2.55 -8.27 15.07
C GLU A 104 2.55 -8.92 13.69
N THR A 105 1.37 -9.06 13.08
CA THR A 105 1.27 -9.41 11.65
C THR A 105 1.78 -8.25 10.78
N VAL A 106 2.19 -8.52 9.54
CA VAL A 106 2.60 -7.46 8.60
C VAL A 106 1.47 -6.46 8.36
N ASP A 107 0.22 -6.92 8.32
CA ASP A 107 -0.97 -6.08 8.27
C ASP A 107 -1.08 -5.15 9.49
N ASP A 108 -0.83 -5.65 10.70
CA ASP A 108 -0.81 -4.81 11.91
C ASP A 108 0.26 -3.72 11.84
N GLN A 109 1.44 -4.07 11.36
CA GLN A 109 2.53 -3.10 11.19
C GLN A 109 2.15 -2.00 10.20
N ILE A 110 1.55 -2.36 9.06
CA ILE A 110 1.07 -1.43 8.05
C ILE A 110 0.01 -0.50 8.65
N ILE A 111 -1.02 -1.06 9.29
CA ILE A 111 -2.13 -0.29 9.86
C ILE A 111 -1.64 0.64 10.97
N ARG A 112 -0.80 0.17 11.89
CA ARG A 112 -0.26 1.02 12.96
C ARG A 112 0.62 2.13 12.43
N ALA A 113 1.46 1.83 11.45
CA ALA A 113 2.30 2.84 10.83
C ALA A 113 1.44 3.90 10.12
N ALA A 114 0.44 3.48 9.36
CA ALA A 114 -0.47 4.37 8.64
C ALA A 114 -1.36 5.19 9.58
N HIS A 115 -1.89 4.58 10.64
CA HIS A 115 -2.68 5.27 11.66
C HIS A 115 -1.84 6.32 12.40
N ARG A 116 -0.63 5.97 12.85
CA ARG A 116 0.28 6.95 13.49
C ARG A 116 0.59 8.11 12.57
N GLU A 117 0.76 7.85 11.28
CA GLU A 117 1.02 8.91 10.31
C GLU A 117 -0.24 9.76 10.10
N ALA A 118 -1.41 9.15 9.93
CA ALA A 118 -2.68 9.86 9.81
C ALA A 118 -2.97 10.77 11.01
N GLN A 119 -2.67 10.32 12.23
CA GLN A 119 -2.85 11.10 13.47
C GLN A 119 -1.91 12.32 13.58
N LYS A 120 -0.75 12.30 12.92
CA LYS A 120 0.13 13.48 12.88
C LYS A 120 -0.42 14.58 11.98
N TYR A 121 -1.29 14.23 11.03
CA TYR A 121 -1.73 15.11 9.95
C TYR A 121 -3.25 15.29 9.93
N LEU A 122 -3.86 15.39 11.13
CA LEU A 122 -5.31 15.43 11.43
C LEU A 122 -6.19 16.28 10.48
N GLU A 123 -5.63 17.20 9.71
CA GLU A 123 -6.35 18.12 8.82
C GLU A 123 -6.27 17.78 7.32
N ASP A 124 -5.32 16.93 6.89
CA ASP A 124 -5.09 16.60 5.47
C ASP A 124 -5.18 15.07 5.25
N ARG A 125 -6.34 14.58 4.80
CA ARG A 125 -6.63 13.15 4.51
C ARG A 125 -5.83 12.61 3.32
N LYS A 126 -4.50 12.60 3.42
CA LYS A 126 -3.57 12.18 2.37
C LYS A 126 -2.86 10.88 2.70
N VAL A 127 -3.18 10.24 3.83
CA VAL A 127 -2.62 8.95 4.24
C VAL A 127 -3.57 7.82 3.87
N SER A 128 -3.11 6.88 3.05
CA SER A 128 -3.88 5.70 2.66
C SER A 128 -3.07 4.41 2.69
N VAL A 129 -3.76 3.28 2.76
CA VAL A 129 -3.20 1.93 2.54
C VAL A 129 -3.64 1.46 1.16
N ALA A 130 -2.67 1.24 0.27
CA ALA A 130 -2.89 0.57 -1.00
C ALA A 130 -2.72 -0.93 -0.82
N THR A 131 -3.76 -1.69 -1.16
CA THR A 131 -3.78 -3.14 -0.93
C THR A 131 -4.65 -3.86 -1.95
N LEU A 132 -4.33 -5.11 -2.24
CA LEU A 132 -5.19 -6.04 -2.98
C LEU A 132 -6.01 -6.93 -2.04
N ASP A 133 -5.77 -6.86 -0.74
CA ASP A 133 -6.46 -7.62 0.29
C ASP A 133 -7.63 -6.82 0.86
N ARG A 134 -8.83 -7.41 0.77
CA ARG A 134 -10.05 -6.81 1.27
C ARG A 134 -10.05 -6.71 2.80
N ALA A 135 -9.44 -7.68 3.50
CA ALA A 135 -9.36 -7.66 4.95
C ALA A 135 -8.51 -6.47 5.43
N LEU A 136 -7.33 -6.29 4.84
CA LEU A 136 -6.45 -5.15 5.13
C LEU A 136 -7.12 -3.81 4.78
N SER A 137 -7.85 -3.75 3.66
CA SER A 137 -8.61 -2.55 3.27
C SER A 137 -9.68 -2.18 4.31
N LEU A 138 -10.47 -3.14 4.77
CA LEU A 138 -11.49 -2.91 5.81
C LEU A 138 -10.85 -2.51 7.14
N LYS A 139 -9.71 -3.13 7.48
CA LYS A 139 -8.95 -2.77 8.69
C LYS A 139 -8.43 -1.34 8.63
N ALA A 140 -7.92 -0.87 7.49
CA ALA A 140 -7.50 0.52 7.32
C ALA A 140 -8.65 1.50 7.59
N ILE A 141 -9.83 1.23 7.03
CA ILE A 141 -11.03 2.05 7.24
C ILE A 141 -11.44 2.06 8.70
N ALA A 142 -11.44 0.90 9.37
CA ALA A 142 -11.81 0.78 10.78
C ALA A 142 -10.89 1.59 11.71
N PHE A 143 -9.62 1.77 11.32
CA PHE A 143 -8.65 2.58 12.06
C PHE A 143 -8.59 4.04 11.57
N GLY A 144 -9.56 4.51 10.78
CA GLY A 144 -9.63 5.90 10.32
C GLY A 144 -8.54 6.27 9.30
N VAL A 145 -7.92 5.28 8.64
CA VAL A 145 -6.93 5.47 7.58
C VAL A 145 -7.62 5.34 6.21
N GLY A 146 -7.20 6.15 5.23
CA GLY A 146 -7.67 5.99 3.86
C GLY A 146 -7.36 4.59 3.30
N SER A 147 -8.19 4.10 2.37
CA SER A 147 -7.95 2.80 1.74
C SER A 147 -8.09 2.89 0.22
N ASP A 148 -7.02 2.54 -0.47
CA ASP A 148 -6.97 2.38 -1.92
C ASP A 148 -7.01 0.88 -2.25
N TYR A 149 -8.22 0.32 -2.26
CA TYR A 149 -8.42 -1.09 -2.60
C TYR A 149 -8.26 -1.34 -4.11
N LEU A 150 -7.33 -2.23 -4.47
CA LEU A 150 -6.91 -2.47 -5.84
C LEU A 150 -7.33 -3.87 -6.30
N PRO A 151 -8.57 -4.08 -6.76
CA PRO A 151 -9.01 -5.42 -7.14
C PRO A 151 -8.08 -6.06 -8.18
N ARG A 152 -7.84 -7.38 -8.08
CA ARG A 152 -7.08 -8.08 -9.12
C ARG A 152 -7.85 -7.94 -10.42
N GLU A 153 -7.15 -7.94 -11.56
CA GLU A 153 -7.84 -7.82 -12.86
C GLU A 153 -8.83 -8.97 -13.11
N LYS A 154 -8.66 -10.10 -12.41
CA LYS A 154 -9.58 -11.24 -12.38
C LYS A 154 -10.76 -11.07 -11.40
N ASP A 155 -10.67 -10.14 -10.45
CA ASP A 155 -11.75 -9.78 -9.52
C ASP A 155 -12.65 -8.68 -10.11
N LYS A 156 -12.37 -8.24 -11.35
CA LYS A 156 -13.38 -7.56 -12.16
C LYS A 156 -14.51 -8.55 -12.33
N CYS A 157 -15.52 -8.41 -11.48
CA CYS A 157 -16.73 -9.18 -11.56
C CYS A 157 -17.14 -9.24 -13.03
N SER A 158 -17.26 -10.46 -13.56
CA SER A 158 -17.72 -10.77 -14.91
C SER A 158 -19.18 -10.38 -15.11
N ILE A 159 -19.68 -9.36 -14.43
CA ILE A 159 -20.87 -8.61 -14.80
C ILE A 159 -20.48 -7.79 -16.02
N LYS A 160 -20.30 -8.48 -17.16
CA LYS A 160 -20.54 -7.91 -18.48
C LYS A 160 -21.90 -7.24 -18.40
N LYS A 161 -21.99 -5.91 -18.28
CA LYS A 161 -23.13 -5.02 -18.59
C LYS A 161 -24.54 -5.66 -18.63
N LYS A 162 -24.87 -6.61 -17.75
CA LYS A 162 -26.23 -7.06 -17.48
C LYS A 162 -26.63 -6.09 -16.39
N ARG A 163 -27.44 -5.10 -16.79
CA ARG A 163 -28.14 -4.15 -15.94
C ARG A 163 -28.24 -4.74 -14.53
N CYS A 164 -27.61 -4.10 -13.55
CA CYS A 164 -27.79 -4.47 -12.15
C CYS A 164 -29.29 -4.45 -11.85
N ALA A 165 -29.93 -5.62 -11.87
CA ALA A 165 -31.35 -5.80 -11.57
C ALA A 165 -31.70 -5.28 -10.17
N HIS A 166 -30.70 -5.22 -9.28
CA HIS A 166 -30.83 -4.69 -7.92
C HIS A 166 -31.14 -3.19 -7.80
N ARG A 167 -31.08 -2.37 -8.85
CA ARG A 167 -31.43 -0.94 -8.75
C ARG A 167 -32.93 -0.67 -8.87
N GLN A 168 -33.71 -1.62 -9.40
CA GLN A 168 -35.18 -1.51 -9.44
C GLN A 168 -35.80 -1.94 -8.11
N ASP A 169 -35.24 -2.96 -7.44
CA ASP A 169 -35.77 -3.47 -6.17
C ASP A 169 -35.59 -2.50 -5.01
N PHE A 170 -34.51 -1.70 -4.99
CA PHE A 170 -34.30 -0.74 -3.91
C PHE A 170 -35.29 0.43 -3.97
N ARG A 171 -35.74 0.84 -5.17
CA ARG A 171 -36.78 1.88 -5.30
C ARG A 171 -38.17 1.35 -4.92
N ALA A 172 -38.45 0.07 -5.18
CA ALA A 172 -39.68 -0.58 -4.72
C ALA A 172 -39.70 -0.76 -3.19
N LEU A 173 -38.56 -1.08 -2.58
CA LEU A 173 -38.42 -1.20 -1.11
C LEU A 173 -38.48 0.15 -0.37
N VAL A 174 -37.96 1.22 -0.97
CA VAL A 174 -37.98 2.57 -0.34
C VAL A 174 -39.28 3.31 -0.64
N GLY A 175 -39.94 3.04 -1.78
CA GLY A 175 -41.22 3.66 -2.15
C GLY A 175 -42.46 3.07 -1.48
N ALA A 176 -42.34 1.94 -0.77
CA ALA A 176 -43.44 1.30 -0.04
C ALA A 176 -43.59 1.79 1.42
N ARG A 177 -42.88 2.86 1.81
CA ARG A 177 -42.90 3.44 3.18
C ARG A 177 -43.38 4.89 3.23
N THR A 178 -44.14 5.33 2.24
CA THR A 178 -44.91 6.59 2.28
C THR A 178 -46.35 6.33 1.91
#